data_AF-A0A6P9F9B3-F1
#
_entry.id   AF-A0A6P9F9B3-F1
#
_cell.length_a   1.000
_cell.length_b   1.000
_cell.length_c   1.000
_cell.angle_alpha   90.00
_cell.angle_beta   90.00
_cell.angle_gamma   90.00
#
_symmetry.space_group_name_H-M   'P 1'
#
loop_
_entity.id
_entity.type
_entity.pdbx_description
1 polymer ?
#
loop_
_entity_poly.entity_id
_entity_poly.type
_entity_poly.pdbx_seq_one_letter_code
_entity_poly.pdbx_strand_id
1 'polypeptide(L)'
;MSFRDLRNFTEMMRALGYPRHISMENFRTPNFGLVSEVLLWLVKRYEPQTDIPSDVETEQDRVFFIKAIAQFLIADLKAARQLASEITSKGASLYDLLGKEVELRELRTEAIARPLEINETEKVMRIAIKDILAQVQKTKDMLNNVASDEANLEAKIEKRKLELERNRKRLQTLQSVRPAFMDEYEKIEEELQKQYDIYLEKFRNLAYLEQQLEDHHRMEQERFEEAENTLRLMQNKLKEEEKRLLRSGSNDDSDIDIQEDDESDSELEERRLSKPRPAMEVLMQGRPSKRIVGTMQGGDSDDDMEAAPALLGKCKNSSSKKQEDSEDSEIDMEGDEEDDDLEDESIALSPAKPIRRVRKPEPLDESDNDF
;
A
#
# COMPACT_ATOMS: atom_id res chain seq x y z
N MET A 1 24.80 71.77 -26.04
CA MET A 1 24.69 72.42 -24.71
C MET A 1 24.38 73.88 -24.92
N SER A 2 23.57 74.50 -24.06
CA SER A 2 23.35 75.95 -24.15
C SER A 2 24.61 76.71 -23.72
N PHE A 3 24.73 77.97 -24.14
CA PHE A 3 25.83 78.85 -23.70
C PHE A 3 25.88 78.98 -22.17
N ARG A 4 24.71 78.97 -21.52
CA ARG A 4 24.60 79.05 -20.07
C ARG A 4 25.16 77.80 -19.39
N ASP A 5 24.86 76.61 -19.90
CA ASP A 5 25.33 75.35 -19.33
C ASP A 5 26.85 75.24 -19.40
N LEU A 6 27.43 75.64 -20.54
CA LEU A 6 28.87 75.54 -20.74
C LEU A 6 29.65 76.56 -19.90
N ARG A 7 29.10 77.77 -19.72
CA ARG A 7 29.64 78.76 -18.78
C ARG A 7 29.58 78.25 -17.34
N ASN A 8 28.45 77.69 -16.92
CA ASN A 8 28.30 77.14 -15.58
C ASN A 8 29.27 75.98 -15.34
N PHE A 9 29.39 75.06 -16.30
CA PHE A 9 30.32 73.93 -16.22
C PHE A 9 31.77 74.40 -16.09
N THR A 10 32.20 75.37 -16.90
CA THR A 10 33.57 75.91 -16.83
C THR A 10 33.86 76.61 -15.50
N GLU A 11 32.90 77.36 -14.97
CA GLU A 11 33.00 77.98 -13.64
C GLU A 11 33.05 76.91 -12.52
N MET A 12 32.23 75.87 -12.59
CA MET A 12 32.21 74.76 -11.62
C MET A 12 33.51 73.97 -11.62
N MET A 13 34.03 73.58 -12.79
CA MET A 13 35.30 72.85 -12.88
C MET A 13 36.46 73.68 -12.33
N ARG A 14 36.45 75.00 -12.55
CA ARG A 14 37.43 75.92 -11.96
C ARG A 14 37.29 76.00 -10.44
N ALA A 15 36.08 76.13 -9.90
CA ALA A 15 35.84 76.17 -8.46
C ALA A 15 36.24 74.86 -7.77
N LEU A 16 36.05 73.74 -8.47
CA LEU A 16 36.54 72.44 -8.06
C LEU A 16 38.09 72.38 -8.12
N GLY A 17 38.78 73.22 -8.87
CA GLY A 17 40.24 73.21 -8.97
C GLY A 17 40.77 72.23 -10.02
N TYR A 18 40.00 72.01 -11.09
CA TYR A 18 40.47 71.26 -12.25
C TYR A 18 41.69 71.95 -12.88
N PRO A 19 42.82 71.23 -13.11
CA PRO A 19 44.10 71.85 -13.41
C PRO A 19 44.19 72.49 -14.81
N ARG A 20 43.35 72.06 -15.77
CA ARG A 20 43.38 72.55 -17.15
C ARG A 20 42.32 73.64 -17.36
N HIS A 21 42.70 74.74 -18.01
CA HIS A 21 41.76 75.80 -18.35
C HIS A 21 40.79 75.34 -19.45
N ILE A 22 39.50 75.28 -19.14
CA ILE A 22 38.42 74.96 -20.08
C ILE A 22 37.82 76.27 -20.62
N SER A 23 37.94 76.52 -21.92
CA SER A 23 37.32 77.65 -22.63
C SER A 23 36.02 77.22 -23.32
N MET A 24 35.14 78.19 -23.57
CA MET A 24 33.91 77.99 -24.35
C MET A 24 34.21 77.53 -25.79
N GLU A 25 35.38 77.92 -26.34
CA GLU A 25 35.80 77.54 -27.68
C GLU A 25 36.11 76.04 -27.80
N ASN A 26 36.46 75.36 -26.69
CA ASN A 26 36.80 73.94 -26.69
C ASN A 26 35.63 73.01 -27.07
N PHE A 27 34.40 73.52 -27.06
CA PHE A 27 33.18 72.78 -27.38
C PHE A 27 32.46 73.32 -28.63
N ARG A 28 33.12 74.19 -29.41
CA ARG A 28 32.59 74.66 -30.71
C ARG A 28 32.45 73.50 -31.70
N THR A 29 33.28 72.48 -31.55
CA THR A 29 33.16 71.16 -32.18
C THR A 29 33.12 70.07 -31.10
N PRO A 30 32.59 68.87 -31.38
CA PRO A 30 32.59 67.77 -30.42
C PRO A 30 34.02 67.43 -29.95
N ASN A 31 34.25 67.48 -28.64
CA ASN A 31 35.57 67.27 -28.03
C ASN A 31 35.50 66.22 -26.93
N PHE A 32 35.49 64.95 -27.33
CA PHE A 32 35.36 63.83 -26.39
C PHE A 32 36.59 63.71 -25.48
N GLY A 33 37.80 63.94 -25.99
CA GLY A 33 39.04 63.80 -25.20
C GLY A 33 39.07 64.74 -23.99
N LEU A 34 38.56 65.97 -24.12
CA LEU A 34 38.43 66.86 -22.97
C LEU A 34 37.36 66.40 -21.98
N VAL A 35 36.24 65.87 -22.47
CA VAL A 35 35.17 65.34 -21.61
C VAL A 35 35.63 64.11 -20.86
N SER A 36 36.34 63.18 -21.50
CA SER A 36 36.88 61.98 -20.85
C SER A 36 37.94 62.33 -19.81
N GLU A 37 38.84 63.27 -20.11
CA GLU A 37 39.82 63.76 -19.14
C GLU A 37 39.14 64.36 -17.90
N VAL A 38 38.11 65.18 -18.09
CA VAL A 38 37.34 65.77 -16.99
C VAL A 38 36.60 64.70 -16.18
N LEU A 39 35.92 63.76 -16.83
CA LEU A 39 35.18 62.69 -16.16
C LEU A 39 36.11 61.79 -15.34
N LEU A 40 37.25 61.40 -15.91
CA LEU A 40 38.25 60.60 -15.22
C LEU A 40 38.83 61.35 -14.01
N TRP A 41 39.12 62.65 -14.18
CA TRP A 41 39.60 63.48 -13.08
C TRP A 41 38.57 63.59 -11.94
N LEU A 42 37.29 63.77 -12.27
CA LEU A 42 36.22 63.82 -11.27
C LEU A 42 36.17 62.51 -10.49
N VAL A 43 36.17 61.36 -11.17
CA VAL A 43 36.16 60.05 -10.47
C VAL A 43 37.39 59.86 -9.59
N LYS A 44 38.60 60.12 -10.11
CA LYS A 44 39.84 59.99 -9.32
C LYS A 44 39.91 60.96 -8.15
N ARG A 45 39.14 62.04 -8.17
CA ARG A 45 39.02 62.94 -7.02
C ARG A 45 38.17 62.34 -5.90
N TYR A 46 37.11 61.62 -6.24
CA TYR A 46 36.28 60.91 -5.26
C TYR A 46 37.01 59.69 -4.71
N GLU A 47 37.60 58.88 -5.59
CA GLU A 47 38.29 57.65 -5.22
C GLU A 47 39.62 57.52 -6.00
N PRO A 48 40.76 57.94 -5.40
CA PRO A 48 42.04 58.02 -6.09
C PRO A 48 42.56 56.69 -6.67
N GLN A 49 42.13 55.57 -6.10
CA GLN A 49 42.56 54.22 -6.48
C GLN A 49 41.68 53.57 -7.55
N THR A 50 40.67 54.27 -8.08
CA THR A 50 39.77 53.67 -9.07
C THR A 50 40.49 53.42 -10.38
N ASP A 51 40.49 52.16 -10.79
CA ASP A 51 41.05 51.72 -12.07
C ASP A 51 39.97 51.83 -13.16
N ILE A 52 39.97 52.96 -13.86
CA ILE A 52 39.11 53.20 -15.02
C ILE A 52 39.98 53.22 -16.26
N PRO A 53 39.66 52.40 -17.28
CA PRO A 53 40.33 52.43 -18.58
C PRO A 53 40.41 53.85 -19.10
N SER A 54 41.58 54.31 -19.54
CA SER A 54 41.77 55.69 -19.99
C SER A 54 41.84 55.82 -21.53
N ASP A 55 41.84 54.69 -22.23
CA ASP A 55 41.82 54.67 -23.69
C ASP A 55 40.45 55.09 -24.22
N VAL A 56 40.46 56.00 -25.19
CA VAL A 56 39.28 56.63 -25.80
C VAL A 56 39.50 56.88 -27.30
N GLU A 57 40.49 56.21 -27.90
CA GLU A 57 40.88 56.42 -29.30
C GLU A 57 39.79 55.93 -30.27
N THR A 58 39.24 54.73 -30.05
CA THR A 58 38.15 54.18 -30.87
C THR A 58 36.77 54.49 -30.32
N GLU A 59 35.73 54.35 -31.15
CA GLU A 59 34.34 54.53 -30.71
C GLU A 59 33.97 53.50 -29.64
N GLN A 60 34.43 52.25 -29.78
CA GLN A 60 34.21 51.18 -28.81
C GLN A 60 34.81 51.53 -27.45
N ASP A 61 36.04 52.06 -27.44
CA ASP A 61 36.73 52.44 -26.19
C ASP A 61 36.01 53.59 -25.48
N ARG A 62 35.48 54.57 -26.24
CA ARG A 62 34.67 55.66 -25.69
C ARG A 62 33.39 55.16 -25.04
N VAL A 63 32.70 54.21 -25.67
CA VAL A 63 31.49 53.60 -25.11
C VAL A 63 31.84 52.83 -23.83
N PHE A 64 32.94 52.08 -23.83
CA PHE A 64 33.40 51.35 -22.65
C PHE A 64 33.76 52.30 -21.50
N PHE A 65 34.51 53.37 -21.79
CA PHE A 65 34.87 54.41 -20.83
C PHE A 65 33.63 55.02 -20.15
N ILE A 66 32.64 55.47 -20.93
CA ILE A 66 31.44 56.10 -20.35
C ILE A 66 30.64 55.11 -19.51
N LYS A 67 30.56 53.83 -19.93
CA LYS A 67 29.92 52.78 -19.14
C LYS A 67 30.63 52.58 -17.80
N ALA A 68 31.97 52.49 -17.80
CA ALA A 68 32.76 52.32 -16.59
C ALA A 68 32.57 53.49 -15.60
N ILE A 69 32.64 54.73 -16.09
CA ILE A 69 32.40 55.94 -15.28
C ILE A 69 30.99 55.93 -14.68
N ALA A 70 29.97 55.64 -15.50
CA ALA A 70 28.59 55.61 -15.04
C ALA A 70 28.34 54.51 -14.00
N GLN A 71 28.91 53.32 -14.21
CA GLN A 71 28.82 52.21 -13.25
C GLN A 71 29.48 52.58 -11.92
N PHE A 72 30.66 53.19 -11.94
CA PHE A 72 31.34 53.68 -10.74
C PHE A 72 30.46 54.67 -9.96
N LEU A 73 29.96 55.72 -10.62
CA LEU A 73 29.15 56.76 -9.96
C LEU A 73 27.83 56.21 -9.39
N ILE A 74 27.21 55.25 -10.08
CA ILE A 74 26.00 54.58 -9.59
C ILE A 74 26.30 53.71 -8.37
N ALA A 75 27.41 52.97 -8.38
CA ALA A 75 27.82 52.13 -7.25
C ALA A 75 28.10 52.97 -6.00
N ASP A 76 28.85 54.06 -6.16
CA ASP A 76 29.16 55.00 -5.07
C ASP A 76 27.89 55.65 -4.50
N LEU A 77 26.98 56.11 -5.37
CA LEU A 77 25.70 56.68 -4.93
C LEU A 77 24.85 55.67 -4.14
N LYS A 78 24.86 54.39 -4.55
CA LYS A 78 24.18 53.32 -3.81
C LYS A 78 24.82 53.10 -2.45
N ALA A 79 26.15 53.05 -2.37
CA ALA A 79 26.87 52.90 -1.12
C ALA A 79 26.60 54.07 -0.15
N ALA A 80 26.65 55.31 -0.64
CA ALA A 80 26.33 56.50 0.15
C ALA A 80 24.89 56.47 0.69
N ARG A 81 23.92 56.04 -0.12
CA ARG A 81 22.52 55.90 0.32
C ARG A 81 22.36 54.81 1.37
N GLN A 82 23.06 53.70 1.21
CA GLN A 82 23.05 52.61 2.18
C GLN A 82 23.62 53.05 3.52
N LEU A 83 24.79 53.71 3.52
CA LEU A 83 25.40 54.27 4.72
C LEU A 83 24.50 55.30 5.42
N ALA A 84 23.82 56.17 4.67
CA ALA A 84 22.89 57.13 5.25
C ALA A 84 21.69 56.44 5.97
N SER A 85 21.19 55.35 5.39
CA SER A 85 20.16 54.51 6.01
C SER A 85 20.67 53.86 7.30
N GLU A 86 21.87 53.29 7.26
CA GLU A 86 22.52 52.65 8.41
C GLU A 86 22.77 53.64 9.55
N ILE A 87 23.31 54.82 9.25
CA ILE A 87 23.54 55.87 10.25
C ILE A 87 22.23 56.22 10.96
N THR A 88 21.12 56.31 10.22
CA THR A 88 19.81 56.61 10.78
C THR A 88 19.31 55.47 11.66
N SER A 89 19.40 54.22 11.19
CA SER A 89 18.99 53.03 11.93
C SER A 89 19.81 52.80 13.22
N LYS A 90 21.14 52.92 13.11
CA LYS A 90 22.06 52.80 14.25
C LYS A 90 21.87 53.96 15.23
N GLY A 91 21.63 55.18 14.74
CA GLY A 91 21.30 56.33 15.56
C GLY A 91 20.03 56.14 16.40
N ALA A 92 18.96 55.62 15.78
CA ALA A 92 17.72 55.27 16.49
C ALA A 92 17.96 54.17 17.54
N SER A 93 18.66 53.10 17.16
CA SER A 93 19.00 52.00 18.08
C SER A 93 19.82 52.49 19.28
N LEU A 94 20.79 53.37 19.05
CA LEU A 94 21.62 53.94 20.10
C LEU A 94 20.79 54.84 21.03
N TYR A 95 19.88 55.65 20.49
CA TYR A 95 18.98 56.48 21.29
C TYR A 95 18.14 55.63 22.24
N ASP A 96 17.53 54.56 21.74
CA ASP A 96 16.71 53.66 22.57
C ASP A 96 17.53 52.93 23.63
N LEU A 97 18.73 52.47 23.29
CA LEU A 97 19.64 51.82 24.25
C LEU A 97 20.11 52.78 25.33
N LEU A 98 20.50 54.00 24.95
CA LEU A 98 20.96 55.01 25.89
C LEU A 98 19.82 55.48 26.81
N GLY A 99 18.59 55.55 26.29
CA GLY A 99 17.39 55.83 27.09
C GLY A 99 17.17 54.82 28.23
N LYS A 100 17.58 53.56 28.03
CA LYS A 100 17.48 52.50 29.04
C LYS A 100 18.71 52.41 29.96
N GLU A 101 19.81 53.10 29.65
CA GLU A 101 21.07 52.93 30.39
C GLU A 101 20.94 53.29 31.87
N VAL A 102 20.11 54.27 32.23
CA VAL A 102 19.90 54.65 33.64
C VAL A 102 19.32 53.46 34.43
N GLU A 103 18.24 52.87 33.93
CA GLU A 103 17.60 51.69 34.54
C GLU A 103 18.53 50.47 34.52
N LEU A 104 19.19 50.20 33.39
CA LEU A 104 20.12 49.08 33.26
C LEU A 104 21.32 49.22 34.21
N ARG A 105 21.82 50.44 34.41
CA ARG A 105 22.91 50.73 35.34
C ARG A 105 22.49 50.49 36.78
N GLU A 106 21.29 50.90 37.16
CA GLU A 106 20.74 50.64 38.50
C GLU A 106 20.59 49.13 38.72
N LEU A 107 19.93 48.42 37.80
CA LEU A 107 19.77 46.95 37.86
C LEU A 107 21.11 46.22 37.93
N ARG A 108 22.10 46.64 37.13
CA ARG A 108 23.45 46.07 37.16
C ARG A 108 24.11 46.31 38.51
N THR A 109 23.99 47.51 39.07
CA THR A 109 24.58 47.85 40.37
C THR A 109 23.92 47.06 41.50
N GLU A 110 22.59 46.93 41.46
CA GLU A 110 21.81 46.13 42.41
C GLU A 110 22.18 44.64 42.33
N ALA A 111 22.26 44.08 41.11
CA ALA A 111 22.63 42.67 40.90
C ALA A 111 24.06 42.36 41.38
N ILE A 112 25.01 43.28 41.17
CA ILE A 112 26.39 43.16 41.65
C ILE A 112 26.46 43.32 43.18
N ALA A 113 25.64 44.23 43.74
CA ALA A 113 25.59 44.45 45.18
C ALA A 113 24.91 43.30 45.94
N ARG A 114 24.08 42.49 45.25
CA ARG A 114 23.44 41.32 45.85
C ARG A 114 24.51 40.31 46.28
N PRO A 115 24.60 39.97 47.57
CA PRO A 115 25.49 38.92 48.03
C PRO A 115 25.16 37.62 47.30
N LEU A 116 26.17 36.93 46.77
CA LEU A 116 25.97 35.63 46.12
C LEU A 116 25.35 34.66 47.14
N GLU A 117 24.15 34.16 46.85
CA GLU A 117 23.49 33.12 47.64
C GLU A 117 24.12 31.75 47.32
N ILE A 118 25.41 31.61 47.62
CA ILE A 118 26.23 30.42 47.31
C ILE A 118 25.57 29.14 47.84
N ASN A 119 24.93 29.22 49.02
CA ASN A 119 24.27 28.08 49.63
C ASN A 119 23.04 27.60 48.84
N GLU A 120 22.25 28.52 48.27
CA GLU A 120 21.08 28.15 47.48
C GLU A 120 21.50 27.66 46.10
N THR A 121 22.50 28.28 45.47
CA THR A 121 23.05 27.79 44.19
C THR A 121 23.67 26.40 44.35
N GLU A 122 24.41 26.16 45.43
CA GLU A 122 24.95 24.83 45.76
C GLU A 122 23.83 23.81 45.97
N LYS A 123 22.77 24.17 46.70
CA LYS A 123 21.62 23.30 46.93
C LYS A 123 20.90 22.92 45.63
N VAL A 124 20.62 23.90 44.77
CA VAL A 124 20.02 23.66 43.44
C VAL A 124 20.92 22.75 42.61
N MET A 125 22.23 22.99 42.62
CA MET A 125 23.19 22.17 41.90
C MET A 125 23.24 20.73 42.44
N ARG A 126 23.17 20.54 43.76
CA ARG A 126 23.09 19.22 44.39
C ARG A 126 21.82 18.46 44.01
N ILE A 127 20.68 19.16 43.93
CA ILE A 127 19.42 18.56 43.46
C ILE A 127 19.54 18.12 42.00
N ALA A 128 20.05 18.99 41.13
CA ALA A 128 20.25 18.67 39.71
C ALA A 128 21.17 17.45 39.51
N ILE A 129 22.28 17.36 40.28
CA ILE A 129 23.17 16.19 40.26
C ILE A 129 22.41 14.93 40.68
N LYS A 130 21.61 15.00 41.75
CA LYS A 130 20.84 13.85 42.24
C LYS A 130 19.83 13.36 41.20
N ASP A 131 19.13 14.27 40.52
CA ASP A 131 18.15 13.94 39.50
C ASP A 131 18.82 13.29 38.28
N ILE A 132 19.97 13.82 37.84
CA ILE A 132 20.77 13.21 36.77
C ILE A 132 21.24 11.81 37.16
N LEU A 133 21.74 11.63 38.38
CA LEU A 133 22.17 10.31 38.86
C LEU A 133 21.01 9.30 38.89
N ALA A 134 19.82 9.73 39.31
CA ALA A 134 18.63 8.88 39.28
C ALA A 134 18.25 8.50 37.84
N GLN A 135 18.33 9.45 36.90
CA GLN A 135 18.07 9.18 35.49
C GLN A 135 19.10 8.23 34.88
N VAL A 136 20.39 8.39 35.21
CA VAL A 136 21.46 7.48 34.79
C VAL A 136 21.20 6.06 35.31
N GLN A 137 20.82 5.93 36.59
CA GLN A 137 20.51 4.62 37.16
C GLN A 137 19.31 3.97 36.48
N LYS A 138 18.23 4.73 36.23
CA LYS A 138 17.06 4.24 35.50
C LYS A 138 17.43 3.74 34.10
N THR A 139 18.25 4.49 33.36
CA THR A 139 18.72 4.07 32.03
C THR A 139 19.58 2.81 32.11
N LYS A 140 20.42 2.68 33.12
CA LYS A 140 21.23 1.47 33.36
C LYS A 140 20.36 0.24 33.63
N ASP A 141 19.30 0.39 34.43
CA ASP A 141 18.37 -0.71 34.72
C ASP A 141 17.60 -1.14 33.46
N MET A 142 17.16 -0.18 32.64
CA MET A 142 16.55 -0.48 31.33
C MET A 142 17.51 -1.22 30.39
N LEU A 143 18.79 -0.80 30.34
CA LEU A 143 19.81 -1.46 29.54
C LEU A 143 20.02 -2.92 29.97
N ASN A 144 20.08 -3.17 31.28
CA ASN A 144 20.24 -4.52 31.81
C ASN A 144 19.05 -5.42 31.46
N ASN A 145 17.83 -4.89 31.50
CA ASN A 145 16.63 -5.63 31.10
C ASN A 145 16.68 -6.00 29.61
N VAL A 146 17.04 -5.05 28.74
CA VAL A 146 17.20 -5.30 27.30
C VAL A 146 18.27 -6.36 27.04
N ALA A 147 19.42 -6.28 27.71
CA ALA A 147 20.50 -7.27 27.57
C ALA A 147 20.05 -8.68 28.01
N SER A 148 19.25 -8.78 29.07
CA SER A 148 18.65 -10.05 29.51
C SER A 148 17.66 -10.59 28.48
N ASP A 149 16.79 -9.74 27.92
CA ASP A 149 15.81 -10.14 26.91
C ASP A 149 16.48 -10.56 25.60
N GLU A 150 17.52 -9.85 25.17
CA GLU A 150 18.36 -10.21 24.03
C GLU A 150 18.97 -11.60 24.22
N ALA A 151 19.62 -11.86 25.36
CA ALA A 151 20.20 -13.16 25.66
C ALA A 151 19.15 -14.29 25.65
N ASN A 152 17.96 -14.03 26.19
CA ASN A 152 16.85 -14.98 26.20
C ASN A 152 16.32 -15.27 24.79
N LEU A 153 16.22 -14.24 23.94
CA LEU A 153 15.78 -14.39 22.55
C LEU A 153 16.82 -15.13 21.71
N GLU A 154 18.10 -14.82 21.88
CA GLU A 154 19.19 -15.51 21.19
C GLU A 154 19.19 -17.01 21.53
N ALA A 155 19.03 -17.36 22.81
CA ALA A 155 18.90 -18.76 23.24
C ALA A 155 17.69 -19.47 22.61
N LYS A 156 16.55 -18.78 22.47
CA LYS A 156 15.36 -19.32 21.77
C LYS A 156 15.61 -19.50 20.28
N ILE A 157 16.25 -18.52 19.64
CA ILE A 157 16.59 -18.56 18.21
C ILE A 157 17.52 -19.74 17.93
N GLU A 158 18.58 -19.92 18.70
CA GLU A 158 19.50 -21.05 18.55
C GLU A 158 18.82 -22.39 18.75
N LYS A 159 17.97 -22.52 19.78
CA LYS A 159 17.16 -23.75 19.96
C LYS A 159 16.29 -24.04 18.74
N ARG A 160 15.62 -23.03 18.17
CA ARG A 160 14.78 -23.18 16.96
C ARG A 160 15.60 -23.51 15.72
N LYS A 161 16.78 -22.91 15.55
CA LYS A 161 17.70 -23.24 14.44
C LYS A 161 18.11 -24.70 14.47
N LEU A 162 18.49 -25.23 15.65
CA LEU A 162 18.85 -26.64 15.83
C LEU A 162 17.66 -27.58 15.55
N GLU A 163 16.46 -27.26 16.05
CA GLU A 163 15.24 -28.02 15.75
C GLU A 163 14.95 -28.05 14.25
N LEU A 164 15.08 -26.91 13.59
CA LEU A 164 14.83 -26.75 12.17
C LEU A 164 15.87 -27.52 11.34
N GLU A 165 17.15 -27.48 11.71
CA GLU A 165 18.21 -28.25 11.04
C GLU A 165 17.98 -29.76 11.17
N ARG A 166 17.59 -30.23 12.36
CA ARG A 166 17.21 -31.64 12.58
C ARG A 166 16.02 -32.04 11.71
N ASN A 167 14.98 -31.21 11.64
CA ASN A 167 13.81 -31.47 10.81
C ASN A 167 14.14 -31.45 9.32
N ARG A 168 15.00 -30.53 8.85
CA ARG A 168 15.51 -30.52 7.47
C ARG A 168 16.26 -31.81 7.14
N LYS A 169 17.17 -32.25 8.01
CA LYS A 169 17.89 -33.53 7.84
C LYS A 169 16.93 -34.73 7.79
N ARG A 170 15.92 -34.75 8.65
CA ARG A 170 14.87 -35.78 8.65
C ARG A 170 14.06 -35.76 7.34
N LEU A 171 13.64 -34.59 6.89
CA LEU A 171 12.91 -34.42 5.64
C LEU A 171 13.73 -34.91 4.44
N GLN A 172 15.01 -34.52 4.36
CA GLN A 172 15.91 -34.97 3.31
C GLN A 172 16.05 -36.50 3.29
N THR A 173 16.18 -37.11 4.47
CA THR A 173 16.23 -38.58 4.58
C THR A 173 14.92 -39.20 4.09
N LEU A 174 13.77 -38.65 4.49
CA LEU A 174 12.46 -39.14 4.08
C LEU A 174 12.24 -39.02 2.56
N GLN A 175 12.68 -37.90 1.96
CA GLN A 175 12.60 -37.65 0.51
C GLN A 175 13.53 -38.54 -0.29
N SER A 176 14.68 -38.92 0.26
CA SER A 176 15.61 -39.83 -0.41
C SER A 176 15.09 -41.27 -0.52
N VAL A 177 14.12 -41.63 0.33
CA VAL A 177 13.56 -42.99 0.36
C VAL A 177 12.28 -43.01 -0.47
N ARG A 178 12.30 -43.84 -1.53
CA ARG A 178 11.11 -44.15 -2.33
C ARG A 178 10.07 -44.88 -1.46
N PRO A 179 8.80 -44.43 -1.40
CA PRO A 179 7.78 -45.12 -0.61
C PRO A 179 7.50 -46.54 -1.13
N ALA A 180 7.38 -47.51 -0.23
CA ALA A 180 7.26 -48.93 -0.58
C ALA A 180 6.02 -49.28 -1.43
N PHE A 181 4.93 -48.51 -1.28
CA PHE A 181 3.71 -48.71 -2.04
C PHE A 181 3.77 -48.15 -3.47
N MET A 182 4.81 -47.38 -3.82
CA MET A 182 4.93 -46.81 -5.17
C MET A 182 5.07 -47.89 -6.24
N ASP A 183 5.78 -48.98 -5.93
CA ASP A 183 5.98 -50.07 -6.88
C ASP A 183 4.67 -50.84 -7.12
N GLU A 184 3.85 -51.01 -6.07
CA GLU A 184 2.51 -51.58 -6.20
C GLU A 184 1.56 -50.67 -6.98
N TYR A 185 1.64 -49.35 -6.73
CA TYR A 185 0.86 -48.35 -7.45
C TYR A 185 1.17 -48.38 -8.96
N GLU A 186 2.45 -48.28 -9.34
CA GLU A 186 2.88 -48.30 -10.75
C GLU A 186 2.46 -49.62 -11.43
N LYS A 187 2.56 -50.76 -10.73
CA LYS A 187 2.11 -52.05 -11.25
C LYS A 187 0.59 -52.10 -11.47
N ILE A 188 -0.19 -51.55 -10.56
CA ILE A 188 -1.66 -51.48 -10.69
C ILE A 188 -2.04 -50.53 -11.82
N GLU A 189 -1.33 -49.41 -11.98
CA GLU A 189 -1.54 -48.47 -13.08
C GLU A 189 -1.29 -49.11 -14.45
N GLU A 190 -0.19 -49.86 -14.59
CA GLU A 190 0.07 -50.64 -15.80
C GLU A 190 -1.01 -51.70 -16.07
N GLU A 191 -1.49 -52.39 -15.04
CA GLU A 191 -2.56 -53.37 -15.19
C GLU A 191 -3.87 -52.69 -15.58
N LEU A 192 -4.20 -51.55 -14.97
CA LEU A 192 -5.37 -50.76 -15.32
C LEU A 192 -5.35 -50.35 -16.79
N GLN A 193 -4.20 -49.91 -17.29
CA GLN A 193 -4.01 -49.55 -18.69
C GLN A 193 -4.30 -50.73 -19.63
N LYS A 194 -3.74 -51.92 -19.32
CA LYS A 194 -3.99 -53.15 -20.09
C LYS A 194 -5.47 -53.55 -20.07
N GLN A 195 -6.10 -53.49 -18.91
CA GLN A 195 -7.53 -53.80 -18.78
C GLN A 195 -8.41 -52.81 -19.54
N TYR A 196 -8.02 -51.54 -19.58
CA TYR A 196 -8.72 -50.52 -20.36
C TYR A 196 -8.65 -50.80 -21.86
N ASP A 197 -7.49 -51.20 -22.38
CA ASP A 197 -7.34 -51.57 -23.79
C ASP A 197 -8.23 -52.76 -24.17
N ILE A 198 -8.24 -53.81 -23.33
CA ILE A 198 -9.11 -54.99 -23.52
C ILE A 198 -10.59 -54.59 -23.45
N TYR A 199 -10.95 -53.72 -22.51
CA TYR A 199 -12.31 -53.20 -22.38
C TYR A 199 -12.75 -52.48 -23.65
N LEU A 200 -11.91 -51.60 -24.21
CA LEU A 200 -12.22 -50.87 -25.45
C LEU A 200 -12.44 -51.82 -26.63
N GLU A 201 -11.64 -52.87 -26.75
CA GLU A 201 -11.82 -53.87 -27.81
C GLU A 201 -13.16 -54.61 -27.65
N LYS A 202 -13.46 -55.09 -26.44
CA LYS A 202 -14.73 -55.77 -26.15
C LYS A 202 -15.93 -54.85 -26.34
N PHE A 203 -15.81 -53.59 -25.94
CA PHE A 203 -16.86 -52.59 -26.12
C PHE A 203 -17.13 -52.35 -27.61
N ARG A 204 -16.09 -52.20 -28.44
CA ARG A 204 -16.24 -52.08 -29.90
C ARG A 204 -16.93 -53.29 -30.50
N ASN A 205 -16.50 -54.49 -30.11
CA ASN A 205 -17.10 -55.73 -30.61
C ASN A 205 -18.57 -55.87 -30.18
N LEU A 206 -18.90 -55.53 -28.94
CA LEU A 206 -20.27 -55.57 -28.43
C LEU A 206 -21.16 -54.57 -29.17
N ALA A 207 -20.73 -53.31 -29.29
CA ALA A 207 -21.48 -52.28 -30.00
C ALA A 207 -21.76 -52.67 -31.46
N TYR A 208 -20.79 -53.31 -32.12
CA TYR A 208 -20.97 -53.84 -33.47
C TYR A 208 -22.01 -54.97 -33.54
N LEU A 209 -21.95 -55.92 -32.61
CA LEU A 209 -22.90 -57.04 -32.56
C LEU A 209 -24.31 -56.59 -32.19
N GLU A 210 -24.44 -55.64 -31.27
CA GLU A 210 -25.72 -55.02 -30.91
C GLU A 210 -26.33 -54.34 -32.14
N GLN A 211 -25.56 -53.55 -32.88
CA GLN A 211 -26.02 -52.93 -34.13
C GLN A 211 -26.48 -53.97 -35.17
N GLN A 212 -25.71 -55.04 -35.40
CA GLN A 212 -26.12 -56.10 -36.33
C GLN A 212 -27.43 -56.77 -35.90
N LEU A 213 -27.62 -56.97 -34.60
CA LEU A 213 -28.81 -57.61 -34.06
C LEU A 213 -30.03 -56.70 -34.19
N GLU A 214 -29.88 -55.39 -33.94
CA GLU A 214 -30.90 -54.38 -34.21
C GLU A 214 -31.28 -54.33 -35.70
N ASP A 215 -30.29 -54.38 -36.59
CA ASP A 215 -30.50 -54.43 -38.04
C ASP A 215 -31.28 -55.70 -38.45
N HIS A 216 -30.94 -56.86 -37.87
CA HIS A 216 -31.66 -58.11 -38.14
C HIS A 216 -33.11 -58.05 -37.68
N HIS A 217 -33.36 -57.59 -36.45
CA HIS A 217 -34.71 -57.42 -35.93
C HIS A 217 -35.51 -56.42 -36.77
N ARG A 218 -34.89 -55.33 -37.24
CA ARG A 218 -35.53 -54.38 -38.15
C ARG A 218 -35.93 -55.05 -39.47
N MET A 219 -35.03 -55.81 -40.08
CA MET A 219 -35.32 -56.55 -41.32
C MET A 219 -36.40 -57.62 -41.14
N GLU A 220 -36.41 -58.34 -40.01
CA GLU A 220 -37.47 -59.31 -39.68
C GLU A 220 -38.82 -58.63 -39.48
N GLN A 221 -38.83 -57.48 -38.79
CA GLN A 221 -40.03 -56.69 -38.57
C GLN A 221 -40.58 -56.14 -39.89
N GLU A 222 -39.73 -55.59 -40.77
CA GLU A 222 -40.12 -55.17 -42.12
C GLU A 222 -40.72 -56.33 -42.93
N ARG A 223 -40.09 -57.51 -42.89
CA ARG A 223 -40.62 -58.72 -43.54
C ARG A 223 -41.95 -59.19 -42.96
N PHE A 224 -42.10 -59.12 -41.64
CA PHE A 224 -43.35 -59.48 -40.97
C PHE A 224 -44.47 -58.50 -41.36
N GLU A 225 -44.18 -57.19 -41.39
CA GLU A 225 -45.11 -56.16 -41.85
C GLU A 225 -45.46 -56.32 -43.33
N GLU A 226 -44.50 -56.66 -44.20
CA GLU A 226 -44.74 -56.99 -45.61
C GLU A 226 -45.66 -58.22 -45.76
N ALA A 227 -45.43 -59.28 -44.97
CA ALA A 227 -46.26 -60.48 -44.96
C ALA A 227 -47.67 -60.19 -44.40
N GLU A 228 -47.78 -59.41 -43.32
CA GLU A 228 -49.06 -58.98 -42.75
C GLU A 228 -49.83 -58.11 -43.75
N ASN A 229 -49.17 -57.17 -44.41
CA ASN A 229 -49.77 -56.34 -45.46
C ASN A 229 -50.27 -57.20 -46.63
N THR A 230 -49.51 -58.22 -47.04
CA THR A 230 -49.90 -59.16 -48.09
C THR A 230 -51.11 -60.01 -47.67
N LEU A 231 -51.11 -60.53 -46.44
CA LEU A 231 -52.21 -61.32 -45.89
C LEU A 231 -53.48 -60.47 -45.71
N ARG A 232 -53.35 -59.23 -45.22
CA ARG A 232 -54.45 -58.25 -45.15
C ARG A 232 -55.01 -57.94 -46.53
N LEU A 233 -54.16 -57.79 -47.55
CA LEU A 233 -54.61 -57.60 -48.93
C LEU A 233 -55.40 -58.83 -49.44
N MET A 234 -54.94 -60.04 -49.14
CA MET A 234 -55.63 -61.29 -49.51
C MET A 234 -56.95 -61.48 -48.75
N GLN A 235 -56.98 -61.17 -47.45
CA GLN A 235 -58.18 -61.20 -46.63
C GLN A 235 -59.21 -60.15 -47.08
N ASN A 236 -58.76 -58.95 -47.45
CA ASN A 236 -59.63 -57.92 -48.00
C ASN A 236 -60.20 -58.33 -49.36
N LYS A 237 -59.39 -58.95 -50.24
CA LYS A 237 -59.88 -59.54 -51.50
C LYS A 237 -60.92 -60.63 -51.25
N LEU A 238 -60.67 -61.54 -50.30
CA LEU A 238 -61.63 -62.58 -49.93
C LEU A 238 -62.91 -61.99 -49.34
N LYS A 239 -62.84 -61.02 -48.44
CA LYS A 239 -64.02 -60.31 -47.91
C LYS A 239 -64.77 -59.54 -48.99
N GLU A 240 -64.08 -58.98 -49.97
CA GLU A 240 -64.70 -58.31 -51.12
C GLU A 240 -65.40 -59.33 -52.03
N GLU A 241 -64.82 -60.51 -52.25
CA GLU A 241 -65.46 -61.64 -52.96
C GLU A 241 -66.64 -62.23 -52.17
N GLU A 242 -66.51 -62.45 -50.86
CA GLU A 242 -67.55 -62.96 -49.97
C GLU A 242 -68.72 -62.00 -49.89
N LYS A 243 -68.46 -60.69 -49.77
CA LYS A 243 -69.49 -59.63 -49.82
C LYS A 243 -70.12 -59.51 -51.20
N ARG A 244 -69.42 -59.92 -52.27
CA ARG A 244 -69.98 -60.01 -53.61
C ARG A 244 -70.90 -61.24 -53.77
N LEU A 245 -70.61 -62.33 -53.06
CA LEU A 245 -71.39 -63.57 -53.06
C LEU A 245 -72.60 -63.52 -52.09
N LEU A 246 -72.44 -63.01 -50.87
CA LEU A 246 -73.48 -62.92 -49.84
C LEU A 246 -74.50 -61.80 -50.06
N ARG A 247 -74.27 -60.87 -50.99
CA ARG A 247 -75.25 -59.81 -51.32
C ARG A 247 -76.19 -60.17 -52.47
N SER A 248 -76.22 -61.44 -52.91
CA SER A 248 -77.19 -61.92 -53.90
C SER A 248 -77.55 -63.40 -53.67
N GLY A 249 -78.20 -63.68 -52.53
CA GLY A 249 -78.79 -64.99 -52.22
C GLY A 249 -79.51 -64.96 -50.87
N SER A 250 -80.84 -64.97 -50.91
CA SER A 250 -81.78 -64.65 -49.83
C SER A 250 -81.93 -65.73 -48.75
N ASN A 251 -82.29 -65.25 -47.54
CA ASN A 251 -83.30 -65.78 -46.60
C ASN A 251 -82.94 -66.87 -45.58
N ASP A 252 -82.99 -66.44 -44.31
CA ASP A 252 -84.03 -66.78 -43.32
C ASP A 252 -83.73 -67.85 -42.25
N ASP A 253 -84.07 -67.46 -41.03
CA ASP A 253 -84.34 -68.20 -39.79
C ASP A 253 -83.44 -69.38 -39.35
N SER A 254 -82.75 -69.20 -38.21
CA SER A 254 -83.07 -70.00 -37.02
C SER A 254 -82.46 -69.41 -35.75
N ASP A 255 -83.33 -69.41 -34.75
CA ASP A 255 -83.20 -69.00 -33.36
C ASP A 255 -82.81 -70.22 -32.52
N ILE A 256 -81.81 -70.09 -31.61
CA ILE A 256 -81.75 -70.66 -30.24
C ILE A 256 -80.32 -70.68 -29.68
N ASP A 257 -80.22 -70.09 -28.49
CA ASP A 257 -79.11 -70.10 -27.55
C ASP A 257 -78.65 -71.52 -27.17
N ILE A 258 -77.33 -71.76 -27.31
CA ILE A 258 -76.61 -72.81 -26.58
C ILE A 258 -75.29 -72.21 -26.08
N GLN A 259 -75.23 -72.05 -24.75
CA GLN A 259 -73.99 -71.86 -23.99
C GLN A 259 -73.28 -73.21 -23.90
N GLU A 260 -72.07 -73.30 -24.46
CA GLU A 260 -71.12 -74.38 -24.19
C GLU A 260 -69.73 -73.76 -24.00
N ASP A 261 -69.30 -73.77 -22.73
CA ASP A 261 -67.97 -74.10 -22.23
C ASP A 261 -66.74 -73.69 -23.06
N ASP A 262 -66.23 -72.48 -22.79
CA ASP A 262 -64.84 -72.11 -23.06
C ASP A 262 -63.95 -72.59 -21.89
N GLU A 263 -63.50 -73.84 -21.96
CA GLU A 263 -62.33 -74.32 -21.23
C GLU A 263 -61.22 -74.63 -22.24
N SER A 264 -60.46 -73.58 -22.60
CA SER A 264 -59.15 -73.72 -23.23
C SER A 264 -58.09 -73.19 -22.27
N ASP A 265 -57.65 -74.10 -21.40
CA ASP A 265 -56.49 -73.94 -20.54
C ASP A 265 -55.21 -74.10 -21.39
N SER A 266 -54.47 -73.01 -21.55
CA SER A 266 -53.08 -73.07 -22.00
C SER A 266 -52.21 -72.30 -21.02
N GLU A 267 -51.49 -73.09 -20.23
CA GLU A 267 -50.44 -72.72 -19.31
C GLU A 267 -49.45 -71.72 -19.95
N LEU A 268 -49.27 -70.56 -19.31
CA LEU A 268 -48.08 -69.73 -19.51
C LEU A 268 -47.17 -69.89 -18.29
N GLU A 269 -46.39 -70.98 -18.29
CA GLU A 269 -45.14 -71.11 -17.53
C GLU A 269 -44.14 -70.08 -18.09
N GLU A 270 -44.11 -68.89 -17.49
CA GLU A 270 -43.07 -67.90 -17.76
C GLU A 270 -41.79 -68.29 -17.00
N ARG A 271 -41.05 -69.24 -17.56
CA ARG A 271 -39.65 -69.51 -17.19
C ARG A 271 -38.73 -69.48 -18.42
N ARG A 272 -38.02 -68.35 -18.48
CA ARG A 272 -36.65 -68.17 -19.00
C ARG A 272 -36.46 -68.22 -20.52
N LEU A 273 -36.39 -67.03 -21.12
CA LEU A 273 -35.30 -66.70 -22.04
C LEU A 273 -34.70 -65.33 -21.69
N SER A 274 -33.40 -65.37 -21.53
CA SER A 274 -32.47 -64.31 -21.18
C SER A 274 -32.14 -63.39 -22.36
N LYS A 275 -32.13 -62.07 -22.13
CA LYS A 275 -31.25 -61.12 -22.85
C LYS A 275 -30.73 -60.05 -21.88
N PRO A 276 -29.52 -59.51 -22.14
CA PRO A 276 -28.62 -59.01 -21.12
C PRO A 276 -28.88 -57.54 -20.73
N ARG A 277 -28.42 -57.21 -19.52
CA ARG A 277 -28.45 -55.88 -18.89
C ARG A 277 -27.35 -54.98 -19.47
N PRO A 278 -27.58 -53.67 -19.60
CA PRO A 278 -26.65 -52.67 -19.11
C PRO A 278 -27.03 -52.26 -17.68
N ALA A 279 -26.03 -52.24 -16.82
CA ALA A 279 -26.14 -51.86 -15.43
C ALA A 279 -26.08 -50.33 -15.30
N MET A 280 -27.08 -49.72 -14.66
CA MET A 280 -26.88 -48.45 -13.96
C MET A 280 -27.89 -48.35 -12.81
N GLU A 281 -27.33 -48.15 -11.62
CA GLU A 281 -27.90 -47.51 -10.43
C GLU A 281 -29.24 -48.02 -9.85
N VAL A 282 -29.22 -48.42 -8.56
CA VAL A 282 -29.91 -47.72 -7.46
C VAL A 282 -29.76 -48.56 -6.16
N LEU A 283 -29.02 -47.98 -5.22
CA LEU A 283 -29.38 -47.75 -3.81
C LEU A 283 -30.34 -48.76 -3.12
N MET A 284 -29.82 -49.54 -2.16
CA MET A 284 -30.55 -49.99 -0.95
C MET A 284 -29.54 -50.08 0.21
N GLN A 285 -29.63 -49.22 1.22
CA GLN A 285 -30.32 -49.49 2.49
C GLN A 285 -30.02 -50.87 3.10
N GLY A 286 -29.01 -50.90 3.98
CA GLY A 286 -28.81 -51.94 4.97
C GLY A 286 -29.35 -51.52 6.36
N ARG A 287 -29.99 -52.46 7.05
CA ARG A 287 -30.16 -52.50 8.51
C ARG A 287 -29.76 -53.92 8.97
N PRO A 288 -29.60 -54.19 10.27
CA PRO A 288 -28.71 -53.57 11.26
C PRO A 288 -27.80 -54.64 11.90
N SER A 289 -26.59 -54.31 12.36
CA SER A 289 -25.85 -55.22 13.26
C SER A 289 -24.86 -54.51 14.16
N LYS A 290 -25.18 -54.60 15.47
CA LYS A 290 -24.30 -54.67 16.63
C LYS A 290 -22.90 -54.07 16.48
N ARG A 291 -22.73 -52.84 16.99
CA ARG A 291 -21.47 -52.47 17.64
C ARG A 291 -21.58 -52.83 19.12
N ILE A 292 -20.83 -53.87 19.48
CA ILE A 292 -20.54 -54.28 20.84
C ILE A 292 -19.72 -53.18 21.50
N VAL A 293 -20.26 -52.68 22.61
CA VAL A 293 -19.58 -51.83 23.59
C VAL A 293 -18.63 -52.73 24.37
N GLY A 294 -17.34 -52.44 24.30
CA GLY A 294 -16.33 -53.02 25.19
C GLY A 294 -16.10 -52.07 26.37
N THR A 295 -16.69 -52.41 27.51
CA THR A 295 -16.32 -51.94 28.83
C THR A 295 -15.04 -52.66 29.27
N MET A 296 -13.97 -51.93 29.61
CA MET A 296 -13.02 -52.37 30.64
C MET A 296 -12.51 -51.18 31.44
N GLN A 297 -12.90 -51.22 32.71
CA GLN A 297 -12.44 -50.49 33.88
C GLN A 297 -10.99 -50.88 34.24
N GLY A 298 -10.20 -49.96 34.82
CA GLY A 298 -9.22 -50.33 35.87
C GLY A 298 -7.95 -49.47 35.99
N GLY A 299 -7.87 -48.68 37.08
CA GLY A 299 -6.62 -48.25 37.74
C GLY A 299 -6.18 -46.81 37.39
N ASP A 300 -6.53 -45.76 38.13
CA ASP A 300 -6.22 -45.42 39.53
C ASP A 300 -4.75 -44.98 39.73
N SER A 301 -4.54 -43.67 39.91
CA SER A 301 -3.49 -43.02 40.70
C SER A 301 -3.78 -41.52 40.70
N ASP A 302 -4.25 -41.08 41.86
CA ASP A 302 -4.62 -39.73 42.27
C ASP A 302 -3.42 -38.76 42.40
N ASP A 303 -3.81 -37.54 42.77
CA ASP A 303 -3.09 -36.41 43.34
C ASP A 303 -2.80 -35.26 42.35
N ASP A 304 -3.77 -34.36 42.14
CA ASP A 304 -4.17 -33.21 43.01
C ASP A 304 -3.19 -32.03 42.90
N MET A 305 -3.61 -30.77 42.86
CA MET A 305 -4.89 -30.10 42.63
C MET A 305 -4.54 -28.59 42.62
N GLU A 306 -5.58 -27.79 42.43
CA GLU A 306 -5.69 -26.35 42.66
C GLU A 306 -5.17 -25.38 41.60
N ALA A 307 -5.91 -24.34 41.25
CA ALA A 307 -7.36 -24.11 41.14
C ALA A 307 -7.45 -22.69 40.56
N ALA A 308 -8.18 -22.53 39.45
CA ALA A 308 -8.74 -21.25 39.07
C ALA A 308 -10.11 -21.07 39.76
N PRO A 309 -10.61 -19.84 39.92
CA PRO A 309 -12.04 -19.61 39.97
C PRO A 309 -12.53 -18.95 38.68
N ALA A 310 -13.58 -19.56 38.12
CA ALA A 310 -14.38 -19.06 37.03
C ALA A 310 -15.35 -17.96 37.49
N LEU A 311 -15.72 -17.04 36.59
CA LEU A 311 -17.05 -16.42 36.62
C LEU A 311 -17.64 -16.24 35.21
N LEU A 312 -18.88 -16.72 35.13
CA LEU A 312 -19.87 -16.69 34.06
C LEU A 312 -20.20 -15.27 33.55
N GLY A 313 -20.53 -15.15 32.24
CA GLY A 313 -21.16 -13.94 31.71
C GLY A 313 -21.60 -13.96 30.24
N LYS A 314 -22.65 -14.72 29.93
CA LYS A 314 -23.70 -14.49 28.89
C LYS A 314 -23.37 -13.87 27.51
N CYS A 315 -23.62 -14.68 26.48
CA CYS A 315 -24.55 -14.46 25.35
C CYS A 315 -24.39 -13.24 24.39
N LYS A 316 -24.03 -13.48 23.12
CA LYS A 316 -24.90 -13.41 21.90
C LYS A 316 -24.13 -13.04 20.60
N ASN A 317 -24.36 -13.88 19.59
CA ASN A 317 -24.49 -13.66 18.14
C ASN A 317 -23.86 -12.39 17.51
N SER A 318 -23.00 -12.57 16.50
CA SER A 318 -23.39 -12.65 15.08
C SER A 318 -22.22 -12.38 14.11
N SER A 319 -22.31 -13.01 12.94
CA SER A 319 -21.87 -12.47 11.64
C SER A 319 -20.37 -12.36 11.32
N SER A 320 -19.86 -13.44 10.72
CA SER A 320 -19.13 -13.46 9.45
C SER A 320 -18.88 -12.13 8.72
N LYS A 321 -17.62 -11.82 8.42
CA LYS A 321 -17.19 -11.46 7.05
C LYS A 321 -15.67 -11.62 6.89
N LYS A 322 -15.30 -12.46 5.93
CA LYS A 322 -13.98 -12.49 5.28
C LYS A 322 -13.83 -11.22 4.44
N GLN A 323 -12.63 -10.65 4.40
CA GLN A 323 -12.06 -10.14 3.16
C GLN A 323 -10.53 -10.11 3.26
N GLU A 324 -9.92 -10.85 2.35
CA GLU A 324 -8.54 -10.71 1.89
C GLU A 324 -8.44 -9.44 1.02
N ASP A 325 -7.21 -8.95 0.83
CA ASP A 325 -6.67 -8.01 -0.19
C ASP A 325 -5.60 -7.17 0.55
N SER A 326 -4.27 -7.31 0.41
CA SER A 326 -3.33 -7.60 -0.68
C SER A 326 -3.14 -6.45 -1.69
N GLU A 327 -2.60 -5.32 -1.26
CA GLU A 327 -1.99 -4.27 -2.11
C GLU A 327 -1.02 -3.47 -1.23
N ASP A 328 0.04 -2.83 -1.69
CA ASP A 328 1.03 -3.06 -2.74
C ASP A 328 2.18 -2.10 -2.34
N SER A 329 3.42 -2.51 -2.56
CA SER A 329 4.60 -1.72 -2.19
C SER A 329 5.02 -0.87 -3.39
N GLU A 330 4.62 0.40 -3.42
CA GLU A 330 5.20 1.37 -4.34
C GLU A 330 6.22 2.26 -3.61
N ILE A 331 7.49 1.91 -3.84
CA ILE A 331 8.66 2.75 -3.63
C ILE A 331 8.76 3.64 -4.87
N ASP A 332 8.58 4.95 -4.70
CA ASP A 332 8.92 5.94 -5.71
C ASP A 332 10.12 6.75 -5.21
N MET A 333 11.29 6.38 -5.71
CA MET A 333 12.52 7.15 -5.62
C MET A 333 12.82 7.65 -7.03
N GLU A 334 12.76 8.96 -7.25
CA GLU A 334 13.76 9.73 -8.01
C GLU A 334 13.35 11.21 -8.09
N GLY A 335 14.33 12.10 -7.89
CA GLY A 335 14.19 13.54 -8.09
C GLY A 335 15.09 14.39 -7.21
N ASP A 336 16.40 14.12 -7.23
CA ASP A 336 17.44 15.07 -6.80
C ASP A 336 17.46 16.25 -7.79
N GLU A 337 17.10 17.45 -7.33
CA GLU A 337 17.65 18.70 -7.87
C GLU A 337 18.12 19.55 -6.68
N GLU A 338 19.44 19.68 -6.61
CA GLU A 338 20.19 20.58 -5.75
C GLU A 338 19.85 22.03 -6.13
N ASP A 339 19.35 22.81 -5.18
CA ASP A 339 19.52 24.27 -5.17
C ASP A 339 19.92 24.68 -3.74
N ASP A 340 21.22 24.95 -3.61
CA ASP A 340 21.85 25.58 -2.45
C ASP A 340 21.41 27.04 -2.36
N ASP A 341 20.53 27.36 -1.40
CA ASP A 341 20.40 28.73 -0.87
C ASP A 341 20.37 28.68 0.66
N LEU A 342 21.55 28.84 1.24
CA LEU A 342 21.81 28.97 2.67
C LEU A 342 21.51 30.40 3.13
N GLU A 343 20.34 30.63 3.75
CA GLU A 343 20.12 31.82 4.60
C GLU A 343 19.41 31.48 5.92
N ASP A 344 20.23 31.46 6.97
CA ASP A 344 20.05 32.06 8.31
C ASP A 344 18.95 31.55 9.26
N GLU A 345 19.35 30.60 10.13
CA GLU A 345 18.69 30.32 11.42
C GLU A 345 18.70 31.57 12.31
N SER A 346 17.56 32.24 12.44
CA SER A 346 17.30 33.18 13.53
C SER A 346 16.16 32.69 14.43
N ILE A 347 16.57 32.04 15.51
CA ILE A 347 15.75 31.66 16.66
C ILE A 347 15.15 32.94 17.30
N ALA A 348 13.87 33.19 17.05
CA ALA A 348 13.10 34.24 17.70
C ALA A 348 12.54 33.74 19.04
N LEU A 349 13.32 33.87 20.12
CA LEU A 349 12.83 33.71 21.49
C LEU A 349 12.20 35.03 21.96
N SER A 350 10.86 35.07 22.00
CA SER A 350 10.10 36.15 22.64
C SER A 350 10.11 36.00 24.17
N PRO A 351 10.23 37.09 24.96
CA PRO A 351 10.26 36.99 26.42
C PRO A 351 8.84 37.06 27.00
N ALA A 352 8.26 35.90 27.33
CA ALA A 352 7.07 35.82 28.17
C ALA A 352 7.46 35.87 29.65
N LYS A 353 7.09 36.95 30.35
CA LYS A 353 7.18 37.05 31.82
C LYS A 353 5.94 36.43 32.51
N PRO A 354 6.05 36.06 33.80
CA PRO A 354 5.24 35.01 34.42
C PRO A 354 4.06 35.56 35.23
N ILE A 355 2.87 34.94 35.14
CA ILE A 355 1.80 35.09 36.13
C ILE A 355 1.15 33.73 36.39
N ARG A 356 1.55 33.08 37.50
CA ARG A 356 0.74 32.06 38.19
C ARG A 356 -0.35 32.80 38.98
N ARG A 357 -1.62 32.70 38.56
CA ARG A 357 -2.75 32.81 39.48
C ARG A 357 -3.24 31.40 39.79
N VAL A 358 -3.05 31.01 41.05
CA VAL A 358 -3.65 29.86 41.70
C VAL A 358 -5.17 30.05 41.68
N ARG A 359 -5.88 29.19 40.95
CA ARG A 359 -7.34 29.07 41.04
C ARG A 359 -7.64 28.02 42.10
N LYS A 360 -8.21 28.46 43.22
CA LYS A 360 -8.82 27.60 44.25
C LYS A 360 -9.91 26.71 43.61
N PRO A 361 -10.10 25.46 44.05
CA PRO A 361 -11.35 24.77 43.82
C PRO A 361 -12.45 25.40 44.70
N GLU A 362 -13.58 25.75 44.08
CA GLU A 362 -14.82 26.10 44.77
C GLU A 362 -15.46 24.84 45.38
N PRO A 363 -16.10 24.95 46.56
CA PRO A 363 -16.87 23.87 47.16
C PRO A 363 -18.25 23.77 46.49
N LEU A 364 -18.77 22.54 46.45
CA LEU A 364 -20.13 22.25 46.01
C LEU A 364 -21.15 22.90 46.96
N ASP A 365 -22.18 23.51 46.38
CA ASP A 365 -23.41 23.94 47.05
C ASP A 365 -24.10 22.72 47.70
N GLU A 366 -24.08 22.66 49.03
CA GLU A 366 -25.13 22.00 49.81
C GLU A 366 -25.97 23.11 50.44
N SER A 367 -27.13 23.35 49.84
CA SER A 367 -28.17 24.24 50.36
C SER A 367 -28.81 23.61 51.59
N ASP A 368 -28.87 24.42 52.66
CA ASP A 368 -29.63 24.21 53.89
C ASP A 368 -31.09 23.81 53.62
N ASN A 369 -31.51 22.75 54.31
CA ASN A 369 -32.83 22.69 54.95
C ASN A 369 -32.60 22.99 56.42
N ASP A 370 -33.01 24.17 56.90
CA ASP A 370 -33.77 24.33 58.15
C ASP A 370 -34.01 25.82 58.46
N PHE A 371 -35.31 26.14 58.59
CA PHE A 371 -35.96 27.35 59.13
C PHE A 371 -36.11 28.62 58.28
#